data_AF-A0A0D2LR12-F1
#
_entry.id   AF-A0A0D2LR12-F1
#
_cell.length_a   1.000
_cell.length_b   1.000
_cell.length_c   1.000
_cell.angle_alpha   90.00
_cell.angle_beta   90.00
_cell.angle_gamma   90.00
#
_symmetry.space_group_name_H-M   'P 1'
#
loop_
_entity.id
_entity.type
_entity.pdbx_description
1 polymer ?
#
loop_
_entity_poly.entity_id
_entity_poly.type
_entity_poly.pdbx_seq_one_letter_code
_entity_poly.pdbx_strand_id
1 'polypeptide(L)' 'LKHATLFFPHEMPNLAQVIPVMDEIDDRLTAQANNEYSLAIRAPLGLAKKTLNRYYSCTDESEAYRIVSEFILS' A
#
# COMPACT_ATOMS: atom_id res chain seq x y z
N LEU A 1 -9.36 -2.54 11.25
CA LEU A 1 -9.51 -1.19 10.66
C LEU A 1 -9.04 -0.03 11.57
N LYS A 2 -8.75 -0.23 12.87
CA LYS A 2 -8.49 0.87 13.82
C LYS A 2 -7.02 1.33 13.94
N HIS A 3 -6.06 0.59 13.38
CA HIS A 3 -4.62 0.87 13.61
C HIS A 3 -3.94 1.71 12.53
N ALA A 4 -4.51 1.85 11.34
CA ALA A 4 -3.86 2.59 10.24
C ALA A 4 -3.74 4.10 10.51
N THR A 5 -4.67 4.68 11.28
CA THR A 5 -4.70 6.13 11.56
C THR A 5 -3.62 6.59 12.54
N LEU A 6 -3.00 5.67 13.30
CA LEU A 6 -1.99 6.01 14.31
C LEU A 6 -0.56 6.08 13.76
N PHE A 7 -0.32 5.65 12.52
CA PHE A 7 1.03 5.57 11.95
C PHE A 7 1.54 6.86 11.30
N PHE A 8 0.68 7.85 11.13
CA PHE A 8 1.05 9.10 10.48
C PHE A 8 0.94 10.27 11.47
N PRO A 9 2.07 10.75 12.02
CA PRO A 9 2.10 12.04 12.71
C PRO A 9 1.67 13.16 11.76
N HIS A 10 1.35 14.33 12.30
CA HIS A 10 0.93 15.53 11.55
C HIS A 10 2.01 16.08 10.59
N GLU A 11 3.18 15.47 10.56
CA GLU A 11 4.25 15.73 9.60
C GLU A 11 4.13 14.75 8.44
N MET A 12 4.14 15.28 7.22
CA MET A 12 4.04 14.55 5.96
C MET A 12 4.91 13.29 6.02
N PRO A 13 4.31 12.09 6.07
CA PRO A 13 5.08 10.87 6.31
C PRO A 13 6.11 10.71 5.21
N ASN A 14 7.37 10.47 5.61
CA ASN A 14 8.42 10.32 4.64
C ASN A 14 8.14 9.06 3.81
N LEU A 15 8.51 9.09 2.53
CA LEU A 15 8.24 8.01 1.59
C LEU A 15 8.79 6.64 2.08
N ALA A 16 9.91 6.63 2.80
CA ALA A 16 10.49 5.43 3.39
C ALA A 16 9.63 4.79 4.49
N GLN A 17 8.73 5.55 5.13
CA GLN A 17 7.76 5.03 6.10
C GLN A 17 6.45 4.59 5.44
N VAL A 18 6.11 5.15 4.27
CA VAL A 18 4.89 4.81 3.55
C VAL A 18 5.04 3.49 2.78
N ILE A 19 6.24 3.18 2.28
CA ILE A 19 6.52 1.96 1.52
C ILE A 19 6.14 0.68 2.29
N PRO A 20 6.68 0.42 3.49
CA PRO A 20 6.41 -0.84 4.18
C PRO A 20 4.94 -0.99 4.56
N VAL A 21 4.26 0.12 4.85
CA VAL A 21 2.82 0.14 5.18
C VAL A 21 1.99 -0.18 3.93
N MET A 22 2.36 0.34 2.77
CA MET A 22 1.69 0.05 1.50
C MET A 22 1.90 -1.41 1.06
N ASP A 23 3.11 -1.95 1.22
CA ASP A 23 3.42 -3.37 0.97
C ASP A 23 2.58 -4.27 1.87
N GLU A 24 2.51 -3.98 3.18
CA GLU A 24 1.69 -4.76 4.12
C GLU A 24 0.19 -4.72 3.74
N ILE A 25 -0.30 -3.57 3.26
CA ILE A 25 -1.69 -3.45 2.81
C ILE A 25 -1.91 -4.26 1.52
N ASP A 26 -1.00 -4.23 0.55
CA ASP A 26 -1.16 -5.01 -0.69
C ASP A 26 -1.14 -6.52 -0.42
N ASP A 27 -0.21 -6.98 0.41
CA ASP A 27 -0.12 -8.39 0.81
C ASP A 27 -1.42 -8.86 1.47
N ARG A 28 -1.97 -8.06 2.38
CA ARG A 28 -3.23 -8.37 3.04
C ARG A 28 -4.39 -8.34 2.07
N LEU A 29 -4.48 -7.36 1.18
CA LEU A 29 -5.54 -7.31 0.17
C LEU A 29 -5.44 -8.49 -0.81
N THR A 30 -4.24 -8.92 -1.18
CA THR A 30 -3.98 -10.08 -2.03
C THR A 30 -4.37 -11.37 -1.33
N ALA A 31 -3.95 -11.57 -0.08
CA ALA A 31 -4.36 -12.70 0.73
C ALA A 31 -5.89 -12.77 0.91
N GLN A 32 -6.53 -11.62 1.14
CA GLN A 32 -7.98 -11.55 1.27
C GLN A 32 -8.69 -11.76 -0.08
N ALA A 33 -8.14 -11.31 -1.20
CA ALA A 33 -8.73 -11.55 -2.52
C ALA A 33 -8.71 -13.03 -2.93
N ASN A 34 -7.78 -13.82 -2.38
CA ASN A 34 -7.69 -15.27 -2.57
C ASN A 34 -8.67 -16.06 -1.69
N ASN A 35 -9.31 -15.43 -0.70
CA ASN A 35 -10.37 -16.04 0.08
C ASN A 35 -11.70 -15.97 -0.69
N GLU A 36 -12.59 -16.95 -0.46
CA GLU A 36 -13.95 -16.99 -1.02
C GLU A 36 -14.88 -15.96 -0.36
N TYR A 37 -14.57 -14.68 -0.50
CA TYR A 37 -15.47 -13.61 -0.05
C TYR A 37 -16.61 -13.38 -1.04
N SER A 38 -17.75 -12.96 -0.51
CA SER A 38 -18.91 -12.58 -1.30
C SER A 38 -18.60 -11.41 -2.23
N LEU A 39 -19.37 -11.28 -3.32
CA LEU A 39 -19.19 -10.21 -4.31
C LEU A 39 -19.21 -8.80 -3.70
N ALA A 40 -19.98 -8.62 -2.62
CA ALA A 40 -20.10 -7.37 -1.87
C ALA A 40 -18.79 -6.96 -1.16
N ILE A 41 -17.93 -7.93 -0.81
CA ILE A 41 -16.63 -7.70 -0.19
C ILE A 41 -15.53 -7.60 -1.26
N ARG A 42 -15.68 -8.33 -2.37
CA ARG A 42 -14.74 -8.29 -3.52
C ARG A 42 -14.71 -6.94 -4.23
N ALA A 43 -15.86 -6.27 -4.36
CA ALA A 43 -15.94 -4.95 -5.01
C ALA A 43 -15.06 -3.88 -4.31
N PRO A 44 -15.17 -3.64 -2.99
CA PRO A 44 -14.30 -2.70 -2.30
C PRO A 44 -12.84 -3.16 -2.23
N LEU A 45 -12.57 -4.48 -2.13
CA LEU A 45 -11.20 -5.04 -2.24
C LEU A 45 -10.53 -4.66 -3.58
N GLY A 46 -11.26 -4.81 -4.69
CA GLY A 46 -10.77 -4.45 -6.02
C GLY A 46 -10.52 -2.94 -6.17
N LEU A 47 -11.36 -2.10 -5.56
CA LEU A 47 -11.15 -0.66 -5.54
C LEU A 47 -9.92 -0.28 -4.72
N ALA A 48 -9.73 -0.88 -3.55
CA ALA A 48 -8.55 -0.68 -2.72
C ALA A 48 -7.26 -1.04 -3.47
N LYS A 49 -7.24 -2.19 -4.16
CA LYS A 49 -6.11 -2.59 -5.02
C LYS A 49 -5.82 -1.60 -6.14
N LYS A 50 -6.85 -1.11 -6.84
CA LYS A 50 -6.65 -0.11 -7.91
C LYS A 50 -6.07 1.20 -7.37
N THR A 51 -6.49 1.62 -6.19
CA THR A 51 -5.94 2.80 -5.52
C THR A 51 -4.48 2.58 -5.14
N LEU A 52 -4.13 1.43 -4.57
CA LEU A 52 -2.73 1.10 -4.26
C LEU A 52 -1.86 1.06 -5.52
N ASN A 53 -2.30 0.40 -6.59
CA ASN A 53 -1.56 0.34 -7.84
C ASN A 53 -1.29 1.74 -8.41
N ARG A 54 -2.26 2.67 -8.29
CA ARG A 54 -2.06 4.06 -8.70
C ARG A 54 -1.00 4.76 -7.86
N TYR A 55 -0.95 4.50 -6.56
CA TYR A 55 0.12 5.00 -5.71
C TYR A 55 1.47 4.40 -6.11
N TYR A 56 1.58 3.08 -6.34
CA TYR A 56 2.82 2.49 -6.86
C TYR A 56 3.25 3.12 -8.18
N SER A 57 2.35 3.28 -9.15
CA SER A 57 2.68 3.95 -10.41
C SER A 57 3.13 5.40 -10.21
N CYS A 58 2.54 6.16 -9.30
CA CYS A 58 3.01 7.51 -9.00
C CYS A 58 4.36 7.53 -8.26
N THR A 59 4.69 6.46 -7.53
CA THR A 59 5.91 6.41 -6.72
C THR A 59 7.08 5.81 -7.51
N ASP A 60 6.86 4.83 -8.39
CA ASP A 60 7.87 4.24 -9.31
C ASP A 60 8.38 5.25 -10.35
N GLU A 61 7.53 6.19 -10.76
CA GLU A 61 7.91 7.32 -11.63
C GLU A 61 8.74 8.41 -10.90
N SER A 62 8.94 8.27 -9.59
CA SER A 62 9.80 9.16 -8.80
C SER A 62 11.19 8.55 -8.65
N GLU A 63 12.20 9.17 -9.25
CA GLU A 63 13.61 8.72 -9.19
C GLU A 63 14.11 8.53 -7.73
N ALA A 64 13.61 9.34 -6.80
CA ALA A 64 13.91 9.23 -5.37
C ALA A 64 13.38 7.93 -4.73
N TYR A 65 12.29 7.37 -5.25
CA TYR A 65 11.68 6.15 -4.74
C TYR A 65 12.45 4.90 -5.17
N ARG A 66 12.88 4.81 -6.43
CA ARG A 66 13.66 3.68 -6.93
C ARG A 66 14.95 3.48 -6.13
N ILE A 67 15.57 4.59 -5.71
CA ILE A 67 16.76 4.58 -4.85
C ILE A 67 16.43 4.10 -3.43
N VAL A 68 15.30 4.54 -2.86
CA VAL A 68 14.88 4.15 -1.50
C VAL A 68 14.40 2.70 -1.44
N SER A 69 13.65 2.22 -2.43
CA SER A 69 13.20 0.83 -2.48
C SER A 69 14.36 -0.14 -2.68
N GLU A 70 15.34 0.21 -3.52
CA GLU A 70 16.57 -0.57 -3.69
C GLU A 70 17.42 -0.59 -2.41
N PHE A 71 17.49 0.53 -1.68
CA PHE A 71 18.25 0.63 -0.43
C PHE A 71 17.58 -0.09 0.76
N ILE A 72 16.24 -0.10 0.84
CA ILE A 72 15.50 -0.76 1.93
C ILE A 72 15.43 -2.29 1.73
N LEU A 73 15.57 -2.77 0.49
CA LEU A 73 15.55 -4.20 0.15
C LEU A 73 16.95 -4.85 0.08
N SER A 74 18.05 -4.09 0.23
CA SER A 74 19.44 -4.60 0.31
C SER A 74 19.91 -4.84 1.73
#